data_AF-A0A9P8V9N4-F1
#
_entry.id   AF-A0A9P8V9N4-F1
#
_cell.length_a   1.000
_cell.length_b   1.000
_cell.length_c   1.000
_cell.angle_alpha   90.00
_cell.angle_beta   90.00
_cell.angle_gamma   90.00
#
_symmetry.space_group_name_H-M   'P 1'
#
loop_
_entity.id
_entity.type
_entity.pdbx_description
1 polymer ?
#
loop_
_entity_poly.entity_id
_entity_poly.type
_entity_poly.pdbx_seq_one_letter_code
_entity_poly.pdbx_strand_id
1 'polypeptide(L)'
;MRLILHRIISSSDRLDDQASSAATISDLARDICATVAALVLPDASLGGGTALSLLRQLQYCTLLAPLHLVHQVCAGGEMKCWIRRVLEHMASSGGIKAARDTLDLVHRKPNADYWRVVAMVGSYAFAT
;
A
#
# COMPACT_ATOMS: atom_id res chain seq x y z
N MET A 1 -9.42 8.46 -1.04
CA MET A 1 -8.07 8.19 -1.58
C MET A 1 -7.72 9.02 -2.83
N ARG A 2 -8.69 9.47 -3.65
CA ARG A 2 -8.45 10.36 -4.80
C ARG A 2 -7.65 11.62 -4.46
N LEU A 3 -7.87 12.21 -3.28
CA LEU A 3 -7.12 13.38 -2.81
C LEU A 3 -5.65 13.11 -2.50
N ILE A 4 -5.31 11.91 -1.99
CA ILE A 4 -3.92 11.55 -1.66
C ILE A 4 -3.13 11.30 -2.95
N LEU A 5 -3.72 10.54 -3.89
CA LEU A 5 -3.09 10.28 -5.18
C LEU A 5 -2.98 11.54 -6.05
N HIS A 6 -4.04 12.37 -6.09
CA HIS A 6 -4.00 13.67 -6.77
C HIS A 6 -2.94 14.58 -6.16
N ARG A 7 -2.79 14.60 -4.84
CA ARG A 7 -1.75 15.37 -4.15
C ARG A 7 -0.35 14.87 -4.51
N ILE A 8 -0.12 13.56 -4.60
CA ILE A 8 1.15 12.97 -5.05
C ILE A 8 1.46 13.39 -6.50
N ILE A 9 0.48 13.31 -7.40
CA ILE A 9 0.67 13.67 -8.81
C ILE A 9 0.89 15.18 -8.98
N SER A 10 0.09 16.01 -8.30
CA SER A 10 0.21 17.48 -8.38
C SER A 10 1.44 18.04 -7.67
N SER A 11 2.01 17.30 -6.71
CA SER A 11 3.28 17.69 -6.08
C SER A 11 4.47 17.28 -6.92
N SER A 12 4.38 16.18 -7.68
CA SER A 12 5.37 15.82 -8.70
C SER A 12 5.49 16.86 -9.82
N ASP A 13 4.42 17.60 -10.10
CA ASP A 13 4.36 18.65 -11.14
C ASP A 13 4.96 20.00 -10.66
N ARG A 14 5.38 20.10 -9.39
CA ARG A 14 5.90 21.33 -8.76
C ARG A 14 7.36 21.21 -8.29
N LEU A 15 8.10 20.23 -8.79
CA LEU A 15 9.42 19.88 -8.30
C LEU A 15 10.55 20.69 -8.95
N ASP A 16 10.69 21.94 -8.52
CA ASP A 16 11.97 22.66 -8.60
C ASP A 16 12.78 22.57 -7.28
N ASP A 17 12.30 21.84 -6.26
CA ASP A 17 13.02 21.73 -4.98
C ASP A 17 13.00 20.30 -4.40
N GLN A 18 14.08 19.56 -4.65
CA GLN A 18 14.25 18.12 -4.41
C GLN A 18 14.11 17.73 -2.92
N ALA A 19 14.47 18.63 -2.01
CA ALA A 19 14.37 18.43 -0.56
C ALA A 19 12.92 18.50 -0.05
N SER A 20 12.10 19.38 -0.64
CA SER A 20 10.67 19.52 -0.33
C SER A 20 9.88 18.30 -0.81
N SER A 21 10.27 17.72 -1.95
CA SER A 21 9.68 16.48 -2.48
C SER A 21 9.89 15.30 -1.55
N ALA A 22 11.12 15.13 -1.05
CA ALA A 22 11.48 13.99 -0.20
C ALA A 22 10.72 14.01 1.14
N ALA A 23 10.61 15.19 1.77
CA ALA A 23 9.83 15.36 3.00
C ALA A 23 8.34 15.04 2.77
N THR A 24 7.76 15.58 1.69
CA THR A 24 6.35 15.35 1.32
C THR A 24 6.07 13.88 1.06
N ILE A 25 6.95 13.19 0.34
CA ILE A 25 6.84 11.74 0.08
C ILE A 25 6.91 10.95 1.38
N SER A 26 7.82 11.31 2.29
CA SER A 26 7.95 10.65 3.58
C SER A 26 6.72 10.84 4.47
N ASP A 27 6.11 12.02 4.46
CA ASP A 27 4.90 12.29 5.24
C ASP A 27 3.70 11.51 4.68
N LEU A 28 3.54 11.50 3.36
CA LEU A 28 2.48 10.72 2.69
C LEU A 28 2.65 9.22 2.92
N ALA A 29 3.89 8.73 2.88
CA ALA A 29 4.21 7.35 3.23
C ALA A 29 3.77 7.00 4.65
N ARG A 30 4.04 7.90 5.61
CA ARG A 30 3.64 7.73 7.01
C ARG A 30 2.12 7.71 7.15
N ASP A 31 1.40 8.61 6.47
CA ASP A 31 -0.06 8.67 6.49
C ASP A 31 -0.70 7.41 5.89
N ILE A 32 -0.15 6.88 4.80
CA ILE A 32 -0.58 5.62 4.20
C ILE A 32 -0.38 4.48 5.20
N CYS A 33 0.80 4.37 5.80
CA CYS A 33 1.10 3.33 6.79
C CYS A 33 0.19 3.44 8.03
N ALA A 34 -0.08 4.65 8.53
CA ALA A 34 -0.99 4.87 9.65
C ALA A 34 -2.43 4.44 9.31
N THR A 35 -2.89 4.74 8.10
CA THR A 35 -4.21 4.31 7.61
C THR A 35 -4.31 2.80 7.51
N VAL A 36 -3.28 2.15 6.95
CA VAL A 36 -3.21 0.69 6.83
C VAL A 36 -3.18 0.04 8.21
N ALA A 37 -2.40 0.57 9.15
CA ALA A 37 -2.36 0.08 10.52
C ALA A 37 -3.76 0.13 11.16
N ALA A 38 -4.47 1.25 11.05
CA ALA A 38 -5.82 1.39 11.60
C ALA A 38 -6.83 0.39 11.00
N LEU A 39 -6.63 -0.04 9.75
CA LEU A 39 -7.51 -0.99 9.07
C LEU A 39 -7.16 -2.45 9.37
N VAL A 40 -5.88 -2.77 9.56
CA VAL A 40 -5.37 -4.15 9.75
C VAL A 40 -5.28 -4.54 11.23
N LEU A 41 -4.99 -3.58 12.13
CA LEU A 41 -4.83 -3.83 13.57
C LEU A 41 -6.07 -4.46 14.24
N PRO A 42 -7.31 -4.07 13.91
CA PRO A 42 -8.50 -4.74 14.45
C PRO A 42 -8.52 -6.24 14.10
N ASP A 43 -8.09 -6.60 12.91
CA ASP A 43 -8.11 -7.98 12.40
C ASP A 43 -6.98 -8.81 13.01
N ALA A 44 -5.84 -8.20 13.35
CA ALA A 44 -4.76 -8.84 14.12
C ALA A 44 -5.18 -9.16 15.58
N SER A 45 -6.10 -8.36 16.15
CA SER A 45 -6.60 -8.55 17.52
C SER A 45 -7.71 -9.61 17.63
N LEU A 46 -8.39 -9.91 16.53
CA LEU A 46 -9.57 -10.78 16.50
C LEU A 46 -9.26 -12.29 16.54
N GLY A 47 -7.97 -12.69 16.53
CA GLY A 47 -7.51 -13.98 17.05
C GLY A 47 -8.21 -15.27 16.57
N GLY A 48 -9.00 -15.23 15.50
CA GLY A 48 -9.85 -16.34 15.14
C GLY A 48 -10.32 -16.24 13.69
N GLY A 49 -10.19 -17.34 12.97
CA GLY A 49 -10.38 -17.53 11.52
C GLY A 49 -11.79 -17.26 10.98
N THR A 50 -12.38 -16.14 11.36
CA THR A 50 -13.54 -15.58 10.67
C THR A 50 -13.07 -14.96 9.36
N ALA A 51 -13.63 -15.45 8.26
CA ALA A 51 -13.34 -14.92 6.94
C ALA A 51 -13.66 -13.41 6.92
N LEU A 52 -12.71 -12.61 6.42
CA LEU A 52 -12.92 -11.17 6.21
C LEU A 52 -14.21 -10.95 5.40
N SER A 53 -15.01 -9.96 5.80
CA SER A 53 -16.16 -9.57 4.98
C SER A 53 -15.71 -9.12 3.59
N LEU A 54 -16.56 -9.30 2.58
CA LEU A 54 -16.24 -8.90 1.20
C LEU A 54 -15.84 -7.43 1.10
N LEU A 55 -16.48 -6.56 1.90
CA LEU A 55 -16.13 -5.15 1.98
C LEU A 55 -14.71 -4.93 2.53
N ARG A 56 -14.31 -5.71 3.54
CA ARG A 56 -12.95 -5.65 4.11
C ARG A 56 -11.90 -6.17 3.13
N GLN A 57 -12.19 -7.26 2.42
CA GLN A 57 -11.32 -7.75 1.35
C GLN A 57 -11.12 -6.70 0.25
N LEU A 58 -12.20 -6.02 -0.16
CA LEU A 58 -12.13 -4.94 -1.13
C LEU A 58 -11.27 -3.77 -0.61
N GLN A 59 -11.45 -3.37 0.65
CA GLN A 59 -10.63 -2.33 1.29
C GLN A 59 -9.16 -2.71 1.33
N TYR A 60 -8.82 -3.97 1.59
CA TYR A 60 -7.43 -4.42 1.58
C TYR A 60 -6.83 -4.35 0.17
N CYS A 61 -7.60 -4.71 -0.87
CA CYS A 61 -7.16 -4.57 -2.26
C CYS A 61 -6.83 -3.09 -2.59
N THR A 62 -7.61 -2.11 -2.13
CA THR A 62 -7.31 -0.70 -2.44
C THR A 62 -6.01 -0.19 -1.79
N LEU A 63 -5.47 -0.89 -0.79
CA LEU A 63 -4.23 -0.54 -0.10
C LEU A 63 -2.97 -1.11 -0.76
N LEU A 64 -3.09 -2.11 -1.64
CA LEU A 64 -1.92 -2.83 -2.20
C LEU A 64 -1.03 -1.95 -3.08
N ALA A 65 -1.63 -1.15 -3.96
CA ALA A 65 -0.85 -0.22 -4.81
C ALA A 65 -0.15 0.88 -3.99
N PRO A 66 -0.82 1.58 -3.05
CA PRO A 66 -0.16 2.49 -2.13
C PRO A 66 0.97 1.84 -1.31
N LEU A 67 0.76 0.63 -0.77
CA LEU A 67 1.79 -0.08 -0.01
C LEU A 67 3.01 -0.43 -0.86
N HIS A 68 2.79 -0.84 -2.11
CA HIS A 68 3.88 -1.06 -3.06
C HIS A 68 4.66 0.23 -3.32
N LEU A 69 3.97 1.34 -3.59
CA LEU A 69 4.59 2.63 -3.81
C LEU A 69 5.42 3.08 -2.60
N VAL A 70 4.87 2.99 -1.39
CA VAL A 70 5.59 3.34 -0.16
C VAL A 70 6.82 2.46 0.02
N HIS A 71 6.71 1.15 -0.25
CA HIS A 71 7.86 0.25 -0.19
C HIS A 71 8.99 0.65 -1.17
N GLN A 72 8.64 1.15 -2.36
CA GLN A 72 9.62 1.62 -3.34
C GLN A 72 10.34 2.88 -2.86
N VAL A 73 9.58 3.87 -2.39
CA VAL A 73 10.12 5.22 -2.11
C VAL A 73 10.71 5.39 -0.72
N CYS A 74 10.32 4.56 0.27
CA CYS A 74 10.90 4.64 1.59
C CYS A 74 12.37 4.22 1.60
N ALA A 75 13.22 4.96 2.30
CA ALA A 75 14.60 4.57 2.57
C ALA A 75 14.73 3.63 3.78
N GLY A 76 13.82 3.75 4.77
CA GLY A 76 13.89 3.01 6.03
C GLY A 76 13.61 1.51 5.90
N GLY A 77 14.58 0.69 6.30
CA GLY A 77 14.45 -0.77 6.28
C GLY A 77 13.31 -1.31 7.17
N GLU A 78 13.03 -0.62 8.29
CA GLU A 78 11.93 -0.98 9.20
C GLU A 78 10.56 -0.83 8.53
N MET A 79 10.33 0.27 7.82
CA MET A 79 9.08 0.51 7.08
C MET A 79 8.87 -0.55 6.01
N LYS A 80 9.92 -0.89 5.26
CA LYS A 80 9.86 -1.96 4.24
C LYS A 80 9.58 -3.32 4.87
N CYS A 81 10.18 -3.61 6.03
CA CYS A 81 9.91 -4.82 6.80
C CYS A 81 8.45 -4.88 7.26
N TRP A 82 7.94 -3.76 7.80
CA TRP A 82 6.56 -3.66 8.24
C TRP A 82 5.57 -3.87 7.08
N ILE A 83 5.79 -3.21 5.93
CA ILE A 83 4.94 -3.38 4.74
C ILE A 83 4.91 -4.84 4.27
N ARG A 84 6.06 -5.53 4.27
CA ARG A 84 6.10 -6.96 3.92
C ARG A 84 5.27 -7.81 4.88
N ARG A 85 5.40 -7.60 6.18
CA ARG A 85 4.60 -8.31 7.19
C ARG A 85 3.10 -8.05 7.04
N VAL A 86 2.72 -6.82 6.67
CA VAL A 86 1.33 -6.49 6.38
C VAL A 86 0.83 -7.26 5.16
N LEU A 87 1.58 -7.27 4.05
CA LEU A 87 1.21 -8.03 2.85
C LEU A 87 1.13 -9.54 3.12
N GLU A 88 2.06 -10.08 3.91
CA GLU A 88 2.02 -11.47 4.39
C GLU A 88 0.76 -11.75 5.20
N HIS A 89 0.38 -10.86 6.12
CA HIS A 89 -0.84 -10.98 6.91
C HIS A 89 -2.10 -10.94 6.03
N MET A 90 -2.19 -10.00 5.09
CA MET A 90 -3.30 -9.92 4.13
C MET A 90 -3.41 -11.17 3.25
N ALA A 91 -2.28 -11.77 2.87
CA ALA A 91 -2.23 -12.98 2.05
C ALA A 91 -2.57 -14.26 2.85
N SER A 92 -2.13 -14.36 4.11
CA SER A 92 -2.29 -15.56 4.94
C SER A 92 -3.63 -15.56 5.70
N SER A 93 -3.96 -14.47 6.38
CA SER A 93 -5.20 -14.35 7.17
C SER A 93 -6.38 -13.92 6.32
N GLY A 94 -6.17 -13.02 5.35
CA GLY A 94 -7.24 -12.49 4.50
C GLY A 94 -7.54 -13.33 3.25
N GLY A 95 -6.68 -14.29 2.91
CA GLY A 95 -6.79 -15.09 1.69
C GLY A 95 -6.63 -14.29 0.39
N ILE A 96 -6.06 -13.08 0.46
CA ILE A 96 -6.02 -12.15 -0.67
C ILE A 96 -4.85 -12.52 -1.59
N LYS A 97 -5.17 -13.16 -2.73
CA LYS A 97 -4.17 -13.53 -3.75
C LYS A 97 -3.34 -12.34 -4.22
N ALA A 98 -3.99 -11.19 -4.47
CA ALA A 98 -3.30 -9.98 -4.93
C ALA A 98 -2.25 -9.46 -3.91
N ALA A 99 -2.45 -9.70 -2.61
CA ALA A 99 -1.45 -9.34 -1.60
C ALA A 99 -0.19 -10.21 -1.70
N ARG A 100 -0.35 -11.52 -1.98
CA ARG A 100 0.76 -12.43 -2.26
C ARG A 100 1.50 -12.04 -3.54
N ASP A 101 0.76 -11.75 -4.61
CA ASP A 101 1.35 -11.32 -5.88
C ASP A 101 2.12 -10.00 -5.72
N THR A 102 1.60 -9.07 -4.91
CA THR A 102 2.27 -7.80 -4.57
C THR A 102 3.52 -8.02 -3.72
N LEU A 103 3.48 -8.93 -2.74
CA LEU A 103 4.63 -9.32 -1.93
C LEU A 103 5.76 -9.93 -2.79
N ASP A 104 5.40 -10.79 -3.75
CA ASP A 104 6.35 -11.37 -4.69
C ASP A 104 6.99 -10.31 -5.58
N LEU A 105 6.23 -9.31 -6.02
CA LEU A 105 6.76 -8.17 -6.77
C LEU A 105 7.74 -7.35 -5.95
N VAL A 106 7.37 -7.03 -4.71
CA VAL A 106 8.23 -6.33 -3.76
C VAL A 106 9.57 -7.05 -3.54
N HIS A 107 9.56 -8.38 -3.48
CA HIS A 107 10.78 -9.19 -3.32
C HIS A 107 11.60 -9.34 -4.61
N ARG A 108 10.95 -9.67 -5.73
CA ARG A 108 11.64 -10.09 -6.97
C ARG A 108 11.99 -8.91 -7.88
N LYS A 109 11.19 -7.86 -7.84
CA LYS A 109 11.32 -6.69 -8.72
C LYS A 109 10.99 -5.42 -7.92
N PRO A 110 11.90 -4.99 -7.01
CA PRO A 110 11.66 -3.80 -6.19
C PRO A 110 11.42 -2.54 -7.04
N ASN A 111 11.94 -2.48 -8.27
CA ASN A 111 11.71 -1.40 -9.24
C ASN A 111 10.63 -1.73 -10.29
N ALA A 112 9.71 -2.65 -9.98
CA ALA A 112 8.59 -2.92 -10.88
C ALA A 112 7.75 -1.66 -11.10
N ASP A 113 7.24 -1.49 -12.31
CA ASP A 113 6.35 -0.38 -12.64
C ASP A 113 5.12 -0.38 -11.72
N TYR A 114 4.87 0.73 -11.03
CA TYR A 114 3.71 0.96 -10.18
C TYR A 114 2.39 0.61 -10.88
N TRP A 115 2.28 0.93 -12.18
CA TRP A 115 1.10 0.64 -12.98
C TRP A 115 0.80 -0.86 -13.11
N ARG A 116 1.83 -1.70 -12.99
CA ARG A 116 1.67 -3.15 -12.99
C ARG A 116 0.91 -3.64 -11.75
N VAL A 117 1.15 -3.04 -10.59
CA VAL A 117 0.41 -3.36 -9.37
C VAL A 117 -1.01 -2.81 -9.45
N VAL A 118 -1.19 -1.59 -9.95
CA VAL A 118 -2.54 -1.02 -10.17
C VAL A 118 -3.39 -1.90 -11.09
N ALA A 119 -2.82 -2.38 -12.19
CA ALA A 119 -3.51 -3.26 -13.13
C ALA A 119 -3.85 -4.64 -12.52
N MET A 120 -2.93 -5.22 -11.75
CA MET A 120 -3.09 -6.53 -11.12
C MET A 120 -4.17 -6.55 -10.04
N VAL A 121 -4.21 -5.51 -9.21
CA VAL A 121 -5.12 -5.45 -8.06
C VAL A 121 -6.57 -5.14 -8.47
N GLY A 122 -6.76 -4.79 -9.74
CA GLY A 122 -8.03 -4.32 -10.26
C GLY A 122 -8.28 -2.90 -9.80
N SER A 123 -8.38 -2.00 -10.76
CA SER A 123 -8.48 -0.55 -10.58
C SER A 123 -9.86 -0.10 -10.01
N TYR A 124 -10.40 -0.80 -9.03
CA TYR A 124 -11.73 -0.52 -8.46
C TYR A 124 -11.76 0.79 -7.64
N ALA A 125 -10.59 1.33 -7.26
CA ALA A 125 -10.47 2.59 -6.53
C ALA A 125 -10.49 3.85 -7.43
N PHE A 126 -10.46 3.69 -8.76
CA PHE A 126 -10.48 4.80 -9.72
C PHE A 126 -11.86 5.00 -10.39
N ALA A 127 -12.82 4.13 -10.12
CA ALA A 127 -14.19 4.30 -10.60
C ALA A 127 -14.96 5.25 -9.67
N THR A 128 -14.73 6.56 -9.83
CA THR A 128 -15.68 7.70 -9.74
C THR A 128 -14.89 8.99 -9.83
#